data_AF-A0A0A9XIT0-F1
#
_entry.id   AF-A0A0A9XIT0-F1
#
_cell.length_a   1.000
_cell.length_b   1.000
_cell.length_c   1.000
_cell.angle_alpha   90.00
_cell.angle_beta   90.00
_cell.angle_gamma   90.00
#
_symmetry.space_group_name_H-M   'P 1'
#
loop_
_entity.id
_entity.type
_entity.pdbx_description
1 polymer ?
#
loop_
_entity_poly.entity_id
_entity_poly.type
_entity_poly.pdbx_seq_one_letter_code
_entity_poly.pdbx_strand_id
1 'polypeptide(L)'
;MAPEVLESSQYDAKADIWSLAITAYELAVGHPPHANIHPMRAIFIIPTSPPPTLPEPNDFSDVFKDFLAVCLQKDAKKRPTAYELLKHPFIANSEQESII
;
A
#
# COMPACT_ATOMS: atom_id res chain seq x y z
N MET A 1 -3.68 4.75 6.99
CA MET A 1 -2.72 4.62 8.11
C MET A 1 -2.27 3.17 8.19
N ALA A 2 -1.00 2.94 8.50
CA ALA A 2 -0.47 1.60 8.68
C ALA A 2 -0.97 0.97 10.01
N PRO A 3 -1.06 -0.37 10.12
CA PRO A 3 -1.55 -1.05 11.32
C PRO A 3 -0.83 -0.63 12.61
N GLU A 4 0.51 -0.55 12.59
CA GLU A 4 1.34 -0.22 13.74
C GLU A 4 1.14 1.20 14.26
N VAL A 5 0.73 2.13 13.38
CA VAL A 5 0.40 3.53 13.74
C VAL A 5 -0.96 3.59 14.46
N LEU A 6 -1.85 2.63 14.18
CA LEU A 6 -3.15 2.51 14.84
C LEU A 6 -3.05 1.77 16.18
N GLU A 7 -2.14 0.81 16.28
CA GLU A 7 -1.92 -0.01 17.49
C GLU A 7 -0.98 0.64 18.50
N SER A 8 -0.01 1.44 18.05
CA SER A 8 1.03 2.01 18.90
C SER A 8 1.46 3.40 18.44
N SER A 9 2.09 4.17 19.34
CA SER A 9 2.63 5.49 19.01
C SER A 9 4.07 5.45 18.47
N GLN A 10 4.71 4.27 18.40
CA GLN A 10 6.04 4.12 17.81
C GLN A 10 5.93 3.58 16.39
N TYR A 11 6.30 4.42 15.42
CA TYR A 11 6.38 4.05 14.01
C TYR A 11 7.67 4.59 13.42
N ASP A 12 8.12 3.97 12.34
CA ASP A 12 9.28 4.39 11.57
C ASP A 12 8.87 4.76 10.13
N ALA A 13 9.86 5.05 9.28
CA ALA A 13 9.63 5.39 7.88
C ALA A 13 8.94 4.28 7.06
N LYS A 14 8.83 3.03 7.57
CA LYS A 14 8.09 1.96 6.87
C LYS A 14 6.59 2.22 6.92
N ALA A 15 6.07 2.99 7.87
CA ALA A 15 4.68 3.42 7.89
C ALA A 15 4.30 4.19 6.61
N ASP A 16 5.25 4.96 6.05
CA ASP A 16 5.06 5.67 4.79
C ASP A 16 5.00 4.72 3.60
N ILE A 17 5.67 3.56 3.66
CA ILE A 17 5.60 2.53 2.61
C ILE A 17 4.21 1.91 2.53
N TRP A 18 3.56 1.70 3.67
CA TRP A 18 2.16 1.28 3.68
C TRP A 18 1.28 2.37 3.06
N SER A 19 1.46 3.62 3.49
CA SER A 19 0.68 4.75 2.99
C SER A 19 0.84 4.92 1.47
N LEU A 20 2.05 4.76 0.95
CA LEU A 20 2.36 4.76 -0.48
C LEU A 20 1.53 3.72 -1.24
N ALA A 21 1.43 2.49 -0.73
CA ALA A 21 0.64 1.46 -1.40
C ALA A 21 -0.87 1.70 -1.31
N ILE A 22 -1.36 2.29 -0.20
CA ILE A 22 -2.75 2.74 -0.12
C ILE A 22 -3.03 3.86 -1.13
N THR A 23 -2.10 4.80 -1.33
CA THR A 23 -2.20 5.83 -2.36
C THR A 23 -2.15 5.22 -3.76
N ALA A 24 -1.25 4.28 -4.03
CA ALA A 24 -1.18 3.60 -5.32
C ALA A 24 -2.46 2.81 -5.63
N TYR A 25 -3.02 2.12 -4.63
CA TYR A 25 -4.34 1.51 -4.70
C TYR A 25 -5.43 2.54 -5.02
N GLU A 26 -5.43 3.67 -4.32
CA GLU A 26 -6.42 4.74 -4.52
C GLU A 26 -6.33 5.35 -5.92
N LEU A 27 -5.12 5.53 -6.48
CA LEU A 27 -4.94 5.98 -7.86
C LEU A 27 -5.49 4.97 -8.88
N ALA A 28 -5.38 3.67 -8.58
CA ALA A 28 -5.90 2.62 -9.43
C ALA A 28 -7.43 2.47 -9.36
N VAL A 29 -8.01 2.63 -8.17
CA VAL A 29 -9.44 2.31 -7.90
C VAL A 29 -10.31 3.58 -7.81
N GLY A 30 -9.71 4.75 -7.61
CA GLY A 30 -10.37 6.05 -7.41
C GLY A 30 -10.72 6.36 -5.96
N HIS A 31 -10.53 5.43 -5.03
CA HIS A 31 -10.74 5.64 -3.59
C HIS A 31 -9.87 4.66 -2.78
N PRO A 32 -9.55 4.97 -1.50
CA PRO A 32 -8.80 4.04 -0.67
C PRO A 32 -9.66 2.84 -0.27
N PRO A 33 -9.04 1.75 0.21
CA PRO A 33 -9.78 0.66 0.84
C PRO A 33 -10.62 1.20 2.00
N HIS A 34 -11.83 0.66 2.16
CA HIS A 34 -12.74 1.03 3.26
C HIS A 34 -13.24 2.50 3.25
N ALA A 35 -13.17 3.21 2.13
CA ALA A 35 -13.66 4.60 2.02
C ALA A 35 -15.12 4.81 2.50
N ASN A 36 -15.97 3.79 2.34
CA ASN A 36 -17.39 3.83 2.75
C ASN A 36 -17.63 3.42 4.21
N ILE A 37 -16.57 3.10 4.97
CA ILE A 37 -16.67 2.67 6.36
C ILE A 37 -16.41 3.86 7.28
N HIS A 38 -17.19 3.97 8.35
CA HIS A 38 -16.99 5.01 9.36
C HIS A 38 -15.54 4.97 9.92
N PRO A 39 -14.82 6.11 10.05
CA PRO A 39 -13.40 6.12 10.43
C PRO A 39 -13.06 5.31 11.69
N MET A 40 -13.90 5.39 12.72
CA MET A 40 -13.72 4.61 13.95
C MET A 40 -13.73 3.09 13.74
N ARG A 41 -14.48 2.58 12.76
CA ARG A 41 -14.47 1.14 12.42
C ARG A 41 -13.21 0.76 11.66
N ALA A 42 -12.70 1.66 10.80
CA ALA A 42 -11.45 1.42 10.06
C ALA A 42 -10.26 1.19 11.01
N ILE A 43 -10.22 1.88 12.15
CA ILE A 43 -9.20 1.69 13.21
C ILE A 43 -9.10 0.23 13.66
N PHE A 44 -10.24 -0.48 13.77
CA PHE A 44 -10.26 -1.89 14.17
C PHE A 44 -10.06 -2.85 13.01
N ILE A 45 -10.53 -2.50 11.80
CA ILE A 45 -10.50 -3.36 10.62
C ILE A 45 -9.08 -3.50 10.08
N ILE A 46 -8.35 -2.39 9.92
CA ILE A 46 -7.00 -2.36 9.34
C ILE A 46 -6.02 -3.31 10.06
N PRO A 47 -5.90 -3.30 11.41
CA PRO A 47 -4.99 -4.20 12.11
C PRO A 47 -5.46 -5.66 12.19
N THR A 48 -6.75 -5.95 12.02
CA THR A 48 -7.28 -7.32 12.21
C THR A 48 -7.53 -8.06 10.91
N SER A 49 -7.86 -7.34 9.84
CA SER A 49 -8.19 -7.92 8.54
C SER A 49 -6.92 -8.30 7.75
N PRO A 50 -7.04 -9.15 6.72
CA PRO A 50 -6.00 -9.32 5.73
C PRO A 50 -5.64 -7.98 5.06
N PRO A 51 -4.41 -7.82 4.53
CA PRO A 51 -4.05 -6.68 3.70
C PRO A 51 -5.05 -6.48 2.56
N PRO A 52 -5.36 -5.22 2.19
CA PRO A 52 -6.28 -4.97 1.09
C PRO A 52 -5.69 -5.45 -0.23
N THR A 53 -6.53 -6.05 -1.06
CA THR A 53 -6.22 -6.43 -2.44
C THR A 53 -7.11 -5.63 -3.39
N LEU A 54 -6.64 -5.42 -4.62
CA LEU A 54 -7.42 -4.76 -5.66
C LEU A 54 -8.73 -5.54 -5.95
N PRO A 55 -9.85 -4.87 -6.27
CA PRO A 55 -11.15 -5.49 -6.48
C PRO A 55 -11.21 -6.32 -7.79
N GLU A 56 -12.04 -7.37 -7.82
CA GLU A 56 -12.31 -8.16 -9.03
C GLU A 56 -13.46 -7.56 -9.86
N PRO A 57 -13.47 -7.72 -11.21
CA PRO A 57 -12.40 -8.30 -12.03
C PRO A 57 -11.21 -7.33 -12.14
N ASN A 58 -10.01 -7.88 -12.02
CA ASN A 58 -8.83 -7.10 -11.69
C ASN A 58 -7.82 -7.03 -12.85
N ASP A 59 -8.09 -6.14 -13.80
CA ASP A 59 -7.34 -5.97 -15.06
C ASP A 59 -5.92 -5.37 -14.88
N PHE A 60 -5.43 -5.27 -13.65
CA PHE A 60 -4.10 -4.77 -13.35
C PHE A 60 -3.02 -5.83 -13.51
N SER A 61 -1.82 -5.38 -13.87
CA SER A 61 -0.66 -6.25 -14.06
C SER A 61 -0.24 -6.96 -12.77
N ASP A 62 0.27 -8.19 -12.91
CA ASP A 62 0.78 -8.95 -11.77
C ASP A 62 1.94 -8.24 -11.06
N VAL A 63 2.73 -7.48 -11.81
CA VAL A 63 3.83 -6.66 -11.27
C VAL A 63 3.32 -5.54 -10.35
N PHE A 64 2.17 -4.94 -10.68
CA PHE A 64 1.54 -3.96 -9.79
C PHE A 64 0.92 -4.62 -8.56
N LYS A 65 0.25 -5.76 -8.74
CA LYS A 65 -0.32 -6.55 -7.64
C LYS A 65 0.77 -6.96 -6.64
N ASP A 66 1.93 -7.40 -7.13
CA ASP A 66 3.09 -7.75 -6.32
C ASP A 66 3.65 -6.54 -5.57
N PHE A 67 3.77 -5.37 -6.24
CA PHE A 67 4.20 -4.12 -5.61
C PHE A 67 3.31 -3.76 -4.41
N LEU A 68 1.98 -3.83 -4.57
CA LEU A 68 1.05 -3.60 -3.47
C LEU A 68 1.22 -4.64 -2.36
N ALA A 69 1.37 -5.92 -2.70
CA ALA A 69 1.50 -7.00 -1.72
C ALA A 69 2.77 -6.89 -0.86
N VAL A 70 3.91 -6.49 -1.42
CA VAL A 70 5.14 -6.29 -0.65
C VAL A 70 5.09 -5.05 0.23
N CYS A 71 4.38 -4.00 -0.20
CA CYS A 71 4.23 -2.77 0.57
C CYS A 71 3.17 -2.87 1.67
N LEU A 72 2.12 -3.68 1.47
CA LEU A 72 1.02 -3.87 2.42
C LEU A 72 1.27 -5.04 3.40
N GLN A 73 2.53 -5.34 3.69
CA GLN A 73 2.89 -6.28 4.76
C GLN A 73 2.54 -5.65 6.12
N LYS A 74 1.65 -6.31 6.89
CA LYS A 74 1.23 -5.84 8.21
C LYS A 74 2.40 -5.74 9.17
N ASP A 75 3.29 -6.72 9.14
CA ASP A 75 4.56 -6.67 9.86
C ASP A 75 5.49 -5.65 9.19
N ALA A 76 5.68 -4.50 9.86
CA ALA A 76 6.54 -3.41 9.39
C ALA A 76 7.97 -3.86 9.08
N LYS A 77 8.49 -4.87 9.77
CA LYS A 77 9.86 -5.38 9.55
C LYS A 77 10.00 -6.13 8.23
N LYS A 78 8.89 -6.64 7.69
CA LYS A 78 8.85 -7.34 6.39
C LYS A 78 8.63 -6.40 5.22
N ARG A 79 8.23 -5.15 5.47
CA ARG A 79 8.12 -4.16 4.40
C ARG A 79 9.51 -3.79 3.87
N PRO A 80 9.67 -3.60 2.56
CA PRO A 80 10.90 -3.04 1.99
C PRO A 80 11.05 -1.56 2.36
N THR A 81 12.27 -1.04 2.27
CA THR A 81 12.56 0.39 2.39
C THR A 81 12.20 1.09 1.08
N ALA A 82 12.08 2.42 1.10
CA ALA A 82 11.91 3.19 -0.13
C ALA A 82 13.04 2.92 -1.13
N TYR A 83 14.29 2.83 -0.65
CA TYR A 83 15.45 2.54 -1.49
C TYR A 83 15.39 1.15 -2.15
N GLU A 84 14.91 0.13 -1.43
CA GLU A 84 14.69 -1.20 -2.01
C GLU A 84 13.54 -1.20 -3.02
N LEU A 85 12.46 -0.46 -2.76
CA LEU A 85 11.32 -0.35 -3.68
C LEU A 85 11.64 0.33 -4.99
N LEU A 86 12.64 1.22 -5.04
CA LEU A 86 13.12 1.79 -6.31
C LEU A 86 13.64 0.71 -7.27
N LYS A 87 14.01 -0.46 -6.76
CA LYS A 87 14.48 -1.61 -7.56
C LYS A 87 13.36 -2.59 -7.92
N HIS A 88 12.17 -2.41 -7.36
CA HIS A 88 11.03 -3.26 -7.65
C HIS A 88 10.64 -3.13 -9.14
N PRO A 89 10.34 -4.22 -9.87
CA PRO A 89 10.07 -4.16 -11.31
C PRO A 89 8.99 -3.16 -11.70
N PHE A 90 7.97 -2.97 -10.85
CA PHE A 90 6.91 -1.96 -11.04
C PHE A 90 7.45 -0.52 -11.17
N ILE A 91 8.46 -0.17 -10.38
CA ILE A 91 9.05 1.17 -10.35
C ILE A 91 10.25 1.25 -11.30
N ALA A 92 11.12 0.23 -11.29
CA ALA A 92 12.36 0.22 -12.06
C ALA A 92 12.11 0.21 -13.58
N ASN A 93 11.00 -0.37 -14.04
CA ASN A 93 10.60 -0.38 -15.45
C ASN A 93 9.61 0.74 -15.79
N SER A 94 9.41 1.71 -14.90
CA SER A 94 8.57 2.87 -15.25
C SER A 94 9.24 3.63 -16.39
N GLU A 95 8.45 3.98 -17.41
CA GLU A 95 8.94 4.82 -18.50
C GLU A 95 9.34 6.17 -17.90
N GLN A 96 10.57 6.62 -18.19
CA GLN A 96 10.96 7.97 -17.83
C GLN A 96 10.03 8.93 -18.57
N GLU A 97 9.32 9.73 -17.80
CA GLU A 97 8.48 10.79 -18.33
C GLU A 97 9.37 11.72 -19.16
N SER A 98 9.31 11.59 -20.49
CA SER A 98 9.81 12.63 -21.39
C SER A 98 8.76 13.73 -21.29
N ILE A 99 8.93 14.63 -20.33
CA ILE A 99 8.14 15.85 -20.24
C ILE A 99 8.58 16.70 -21.44
N ILE A 100 7.80 16.61 -22.52
CA ILE A 100 7.87 17.51 -23.68
C ILE A 100 7.07 18.76 -23.37
#